data_AF-A0A949ABI3-F1
#
_entry.id   AF-A0A949ABI3-F1
#
_cell.length_a   1.000
_cell.length_b   1.000
_cell.length_c   1.000
_cell.angle_alpha   90.00
_cell.angle_beta   90.00
_cell.angle_gamma   90.00
#
_symmetry.space_group_name_H-M   'P 1'
#
loop_
_entity.id
_entity.type
_entity.pdbx_description
1 polymer ?
#
loop_
_entity_poly.entity_id
_entity_poly.type
_entity_poly.pdbx_seq_one_letter_code
_entity_poly.pdbx_strand_id
1 'polypeptide(L)'
;MNSKENGLRQFLFKGGLAPILSKQNYFSLSDIKNFLPIRYKELKQPTLNRYLVELVRSGSLFNAGRGWYSSLSDPFKLDPTPVADAIKAIEKHYPLLRFSCWSTDQVKSFMNHLLNEFVTFVFTEREAMSSLYELLRDSGYDAWLNPRGKDLGRFIVRKKNHRGPTNDYRSTEPWSFLSH
;
A
#
# COMPACT_ATOMS: atom_id res chain seq x y z
N MET A 1 29.49 -26.01 -5.75
CA MET A 1 28.75 -24.97 -6.50
C MET A 1 29.02 -25.18 -7.98
N ASN A 2 27.99 -25.23 -8.84
CA ASN A 2 28.17 -25.55 -10.27
C ASN A 2 28.91 -24.38 -10.99
N SER A 3 29.81 -24.70 -11.93
CA SER A 3 30.56 -23.71 -12.74
C SER A 3 29.65 -22.63 -13.35
N LYS A 4 28.46 -23.00 -13.85
CA LYS A 4 27.46 -22.04 -14.36
C LYS A 4 26.92 -21.09 -13.28
N GLU A 5 26.71 -21.57 -12.05
CA GLU A 5 26.21 -20.75 -10.94
C GLU A 5 27.25 -19.76 -10.45
N ASN A 6 28.53 -20.15 -10.42
CA ASN A 6 29.65 -19.24 -10.13
C ASN A 6 29.77 -18.16 -11.21
N GLY A 7 29.62 -18.54 -12.48
CA GLY A 7 29.61 -17.60 -13.61
C GLY A 7 28.47 -16.58 -13.55
N LEU A 8 27.26 -17.01 -13.17
CA LEU A 8 26.13 -16.10 -12.96
C LEU A 8 26.43 -15.11 -11.82
N ARG A 9 26.93 -15.60 -10.68
CA ARG A 9 27.28 -14.72 -9.55
C ARG A 9 28.30 -13.67 -9.98
N GLN A 10 29.41 -14.07 -10.60
CA GLN A 10 30.42 -13.12 -11.05
C GLN A 10 29.85 -12.10 -12.06
N PHE A 11 29.01 -12.54 -12.99
CA PHE A 11 28.35 -11.65 -13.94
C PHE A 11 27.49 -10.60 -13.23
N LEU A 12 26.64 -11.02 -12.30
CA LEU A 12 25.76 -10.12 -11.56
C LEU A 12 26.55 -9.09 -10.73
N PHE A 13 27.55 -9.55 -9.97
CA PHE A 13 28.33 -8.70 -9.07
C PHE A 13 29.35 -7.79 -9.78
N LYS A 14 29.69 -8.08 -11.03
CA LYS A 14 30.52 -7.19 -11.88
C LYS A 14 29.69 -6.18 -12.67
N GLY A 15 28.47 -5.88 -12.24
CA GLY A 15 27.60 -4.91 -12.89
C GLY A 15 26.86 -5.47 -14.11
N GLY A 16 26.65 -6.79 -14.17
CA GLY A 16 25.91 -7.42 -15.27
C GLY A 16 24.50 -6.86 -15.44
N LEU A 17 23.89 -6.29 -14.39
CA LEU A 17 22.58 -5.63 -14.45
C LEU A 17 22.63 -4.13 -14.83
N ALA A 18 23.81 -3.52 -14.98
CA ALA A 18 23.94 -2.08 -15.25
C ALA A 18 23.06 -1.59 -16.42
N PRO A 19 22.90 -2.32 -17.55
CA PRO A 19 22.08 -1.84 -18.65
C PRO A 19 20.57 -1.82 -18.38
N ILE A 20 20.05 -2.65 -17.47
CA ILE A 20 18.64 -2.55 -17.05
C ILE A 20 18.48 -1.45 -15.98
N LEU A 21 19.44 -1.31 -15.07
CA LEU A 21 19.47 -0.27 -14.06
C LEU A 21 19.49 1.15 -14.67
N SER A 22 20.11 1.33 -15.83
CA SER A 22 20.19 2.61 -16.53
C SER A 22 18.94 2.96 -17.34
N LYS A 23 18.05 2.00 -17.60
CA LYS A 23 16.85 2.20 -18.45
C LYS A 23 15.59 2.46 -17.65
N GLN A 24 15.47 1.84 -16.47
CA GLN A 24 14.26 1.91 -15.65
C GLN A 24 14.60 1.80 -14.18
N ASN A 25 13.87 2.57 -13.36
CA ASN A 25 14.07 2.60 -11.92
C ASN A 25 13.46 1.39 -11.19
N TYR A 26 12.50 0.70 -11.81
CA TYR A 26 11.80 -0.44 -11.22
C TYR A 26 11.71 -1.56 -12.25
N PHE A 27 11.96 -2.79 -11.82
CA PHE A 27 11.92 -3.96 -12.70
C PHE A 27 11.59 -5.22 -11.92
N SER A 28 10.91 -6.13 -12.61
CA SER A 28 10.46 -7.40 -12.09
C SER A 28 11.55 -8.47 -12.20
N LEU A 29 11.37 -9.57 -11.46
CA LEU A 29 12.19 -10.77 -11.62
C LEU A 29 12.13 -11.31 -13.06
N SER A 30 11.00 -11.18 -13.74
CA SER A 30 10.85 -11.53 -15.16
C SER A 30 11.74 -10.66 -16.05
N ASP A 31 11.82 -9.36 -15.81
CA ASP A 31 12.68 -8.46 -16.58
C ASP A 31 14.15 -8.85 -16.43
N ILE A 32 14.58 -9.14 -15.19
CA ILE A 32 15.92 -9.64 -14.90
C ILE A 32 16.18 -10.93 -15.69
N LYS A 33 15.28 -11.92 -15.62
CA LYS A 33 15.43 -13.21 -16.35
C LYS A 33 15.51 -13.01 -17.85
N ASN A 34 14.68 -12.13 -18.41
CA ASN A 34 14.65 -11.83 -19.83
C ASN A 34 15.96 -11.20 -20.30
N PHE A 35 16.55 -10.36 -19.45
CA PHE A 35 17.81 -9.67 -19.68
C PHE A 35 19.05 -10.58 -19.52
N LEU A 36 18.97 -11.66 -18.74
CA LEU A 36 20.11 -12.57 -18.56
C LEU A 36 20.60 -13.17 -19.89
N PRO A 37 21.92 -13.31 -20.08
CA PRO A 37 22.48 -14.09 -21.19
C PRO A 37 21.87 -15.50 -21.29
N ILE A 38 21.69 -16.01 -22.50
CA ILE A 38 21.04 -17.32 -22.78
C ILE A 38 21.62 -18.44 -21.91
N ARG A 39 22.95 -18.48 -21.75
CA ARG A 39 23.67 -19.46 -20.92
C ARG A 39 23.24 -19.51 -19.45
N TYR A 40 22.57 -18.49 -18.94
CA TYR A 40 22.07 -18.39 -17.57
C TYR A 40 20.54 -18.50 -17.47
N LYS A 41 19.80 -18.48 -18.58
CA LYS A 41 18.33 -18.55 -18.57
C LYS A 41 17.79 -19.90 -18.08
N GLU A 42 18.56 -20.97 -18.29
CA GLU A 42 18.21 -22.33 -17.82
C GLU A 42 18.50 -22.56 -16.33
N LEU A 43 19.12 -21.60 -15.63
CA LEU A 43 19.40 -21.75 -14.21
C LEU A 43 18.12 -21.71 -13.38
N LYS A 44 18.10 -22.51 -12.32
CA LYS A 44 16.96 -22.60 -11.41
C LYS A 44 16.71 -21.24 -10.76
N GLN A 45 15.44 -20.82 -10.72
CA GLN A 45 15.02 -19.57 -10.10
C GLN A 45 15.48 -19.39 -8.63
N PRO A 46 15.52 -20.43 -7.77
CA PRO A 46 16.08 -20.31 -6.42
C PRO A 46 17.53 -19.81 -6.40
N THR A 47 18.37 -20.24 -7.34
CA THR A 47 19.77 -19.79 -7.43
C THR A 47 19.84 -18.30 -7.78
N LEU A 48 19.03 -17.84 -8.74
CA LEU A 48 18.93 -16.42 -9.08
C LEU A 48 18.42 -15.61 -7.88
N ASN A 49 17.35 -16.06 -7.23
CA ASN A 49 16.78 -15.38 -6.06
C ASN A 49 17.82 -15.22 -4.93
N ARG A 50 18.63 -16.25 -4.67
CA ARG A 50 19.72 -16.17 -3.69
C ARG A 50 20.68 -15.02 -4.01
N TYR A 51 21.13 -14.91 -5.26
CA TYR A 51 22.05 -13.84 -5.65
C TYR A 51 21.41 -12.46 -5.66
N LEU A 52 20.12 -12.35 -6.01
CA LEU A 52 19.40 -11.08 -5.89
C LEU A 52 19.27 -10.65 -4.42
N VAL A 53 19.04 -11.58 -3.50
CA VAL A 53 19.08 -11.29 -2.06
C VAL A 53 20.47 -10.81 -1.63
N GLU A 54 21.55 -11.44 -2.10
CA GLU A 54 22.90 -10.96 -1.80
C GLU A 54 23.16 -9.54 -2.35
N LEU A 55 22.72 -9.23 -3.58
CA LEU A 55 22.85 -7.90 -4.18
C LEU A 55 22.04 -6.84 -3.42
N VAL A 56 20.85 -7.20 -2.91
CA VAL A 56 20.06 -6.33 -2.05
C VAL A 56 20.78 -6.06 -0.73
N ARG A 57 21.37 -7.09 -0.14
CA ARG A 57 22.15 -6.95 1.10
C ARG A 57 23.43 -6.14 0.91
N SER A 58 24.01 -6.13 -0.29
CA SER A 58 25.19 -5.31 -0.61
C SER A 58 24.87 -3.88 -1.04
N GLY A 59 23.59 -3.51 -1.14
CA GLY A 59 23.16 -2.17 -1.58
C GLY A 59 23.37 -1.92 -3.08
N SER A 60 23.65 -2.95 -3.87
CA SER A 60 23.78 -2.84 -5.34
C SER A 60 22.42 -2.91 -6.06
N LEU A 61 21.38 -3.30 -5.32
CA LEU A 61 20.00 -3.44 -5.76
C LEU A 61 19.10 -3.11 -4.57
N PHE A 62 17.90 -2.60 -4.81
CA PHE A 62 16.96 -2.28 -3.74
C PHE A 62 15.65 -3.06 -3.89
N ASN A 63 15.03 -3.40 -2.76
CA ASN A 63 13.76 -4.13 -2.73
C ASN A 63 12.60 -3.17 -3.04
N ALA A 64 11.77 -3.50 -4.02
CA ALA A 64 10.58 -2.73 -4.40
C ALA A 64 9.27 -3.52 -4.25
N GLY A 65 9.30 -4.62 -3.48
CA GLY A 65 8.16 -5.49 -3.25
C GLY A 65 8.40 -6.92 -3.76
N ARG A 66 7.37 -7.76 -3.63
CA ARG A 66 7.50 -9.19 -3.93
C ARG A 66 7.84 -9.42 -5.41
N GLY A 67 9.07 -9.86 -5.67
CA GLY A 67 9.57 -10.11 -7.03
C GLY A 67 9.89 -8.85 -7.82
N TRP A 68 9.96 -7.69 -7.15
CA TRP A 68 10.26 -6.39 -7.73
C TRP A 68 11.51 -5.80 -7.08
N TYR A 69 12.31 -5.15 -7.91
CA TYR A 69 13.56 -4.53 -7.51
C TYR A 69 13.67 -3.13 -8.09
N SER A 70 14.56 -2.32 -7.51
CA SER A 70 14.79 -0.95 -7.91
C SER A 70 16.28 -0.59 -7.91
N SER A 71 16.64 0.39 -8.74
CA SER A 71 17.92 1.10 -8.66
C SER A 71 17.92 2.23 -7.63
N LEU A 72 16.75 2.60 -7.10
CA LEU A 72 16.58 3.69 -6.14
C LEU A 72 16.78 3.18 -4.72
N SER A 73 17.70 3.81 -4.00
CA SER A 73 17.98 3.49 -2.58
C SER A 73 16.87 3.95 -1.65
N ASP A 74 16.22 5.06 -2.00
CA ASP A 74 15.25 5.69 -1.14
C ASP A 74 13.85 5.10 -1.39
N PRO A 75 13.25 4.45 -0.36
CA PRO A 75 11.90 3.96 -0.48
C PRO A 75 10.94 5.15 -0.57
N PHE A 76 9.91 4.99 -1.41
CA PHE A 76 8.82 5.93 -1.44
C PHE A 76 8.08 5.95 -0.09
N LYS A 77 8.03 7.11 0.57
CA LYS A 77 7.36 7.30 1.86
C LYS A 77 6.02 7.99 1.64
N LEU A 78 4.95 7.33 2.07
CA LEU A 78 3.63 7.93 2.08
C LEU A 78 3.51 8.91 3.27
N ASP A 79 2.90 10.07 3.03
CA ASP A 79 2.52 11.00 4.11
C ASP A 79 1.46 10.33 5.00
N PRO A 80 1.70 10.09 6.30
CA PRO A 80 0.74 9.41 7.16
C PRO A 80 -0.49 10.27 7.51
N THR A 81 -0.47 11.57 7.24
CA THR A 81 -1.52 12.51 7.66
C THR A 81 -2.93 12.09 7.26
N PRO A 82 -3.21 11.62 6.01
CA PRO A 82 -4.58 11.26 5.60
C PRO A 82 -5.17 10.07 6.36
N VAL A 83 -4.34 9.24 6.99
CA VAL A 83 -4.77 8.01 7.69
C VAL A 83 -4.55 8.06 9.20
N ALA A 84 -3.97 9.15 9.72
CA ALA A 84 -3.55 9.27 11.11
C ALA A 84 -4.70 9.04 12.10
N ASP A 85 -5.89 9.59 11.83
CA ASP A 85 -7.05 9.43 12.72
C ASP A 85 -7.56 7.98 12.75
N ALA A 86 -7.57 7.31 11.60
CA ALA A 86 -7.98 5.91 11.51
C ALA A 86 -6.98 5.02 12.26
N ILE A 87 -5.67 5.26 12.06
CA ILE A 87 -4.60 4.55 12.79
C ILE A 87 -4.79 4.73 14.30
N LYS A 88 -4.96 5.96 14.78
CA LYS A 88 -5.17 6.26 16.21
C LYS A 88 -6.40 5.56 16.78
N ALA A 89 -7.52 5.55 16.04
CA ALA A 89 -8.75 4.90 16.48
C ALA A 89 -8.56 3.38 16.64
N ILE A 90 -7.84 2.75 15.69
CA ILE A 90 -7.52 1.33 15.70
C ILE A 90 -6.55 1.00 16.84
N GLU A 91 -5.44 1.70 16.95
CA GLU A 91 -4.41 1.44 17.97
C GLU A 91 -4.92 1.66 19.39
N LYS A 92 -5.86 2.60 19.59
CA LYS A 92 -6.51 2.83 20.88
C LYS A 92 -7.27 1.60 21.39
N HIS A 93 -7.92 0.85 20.50
CA HIS A 93 -8.74 -0.32 20.87
C HIS A 93 -8.00 -1.64 20.69
N TYR A 94 -7.09 -1.71 19.72
CA TYR A 94 -6.37 -2.91 19.33
C TYR A 94 -4.86 -2.66 19.24
N PRO A 95 -4.18 -2.37 20.37
CA PRO A 95 -2.77 -1.98 20.39
C PRO A 95 -1.82 -3.09 19.90
N LEU A 96 -2.25 -4.34 19.92
CA LEU A 96 -1.47 -5.50 19.48
C LEU A 96 -1.82 -5.96 18.05
N LEU A 97 -2.80 -5.33 17.41
CA LEU A 97 -3.26 -5.76 16.09
C LEU A 97 -2.24 -5.36 15.03
N ARG A 98 -1.86 -6.33 14.19
CA ARG A 98 -1.05 -6.06 13.01
C ARG A 98 -1.96 -5.66 11.85
N PHE A 99 -1.81 -4.44 11.38
CA PHE A 99 -2.58 -3.94 10.24
C PHE A 99 -1.72 -3.07 9.33
N SER A 100 -2.19 -2.85 8.11
CA SER A 100 -1.71 -1.79 7.23
C SER A 100 -2.85 -0.86 6.88
N CYS A 101 -2.59 0.44 6.88
CA CYS A 101 -3.57 1.48 6.59
C CYS A 101 -2.98 2.47 5.59
N TRP A 102 -3.67 2.69 4.48
CA TRP A 102 -3.26 3.67 3.47
C TRP A 102 -4.47 4.24 2.73
N SER A 103 -4.31 5.40 2.11
CA SER A 103 -5.36 6.13 1.42
C SER A 103 -4.91 6.57 0.02
N THR A 104 -5.85 6.66 -0.92
CA THR A 104 -5.58 7.22 -2.25
C THR A 104 -5.16 8.70 -2.20
N ASP A 105 -5.46 9.42 -1.11
CA ASP A 105 -4.98 10.78 -0.87
C ASP A 105 -3.45 10.85 -0.82
N GLN A 106 -2.81 9.83 -0.25
CA GLN A 106 -1.36 9.78 -0.08
C GLN A 106 -0.59 9.64 -1.41
N VAL A 107 -1.29 9.23 -2.48
CA VAL A 107 -0.73 9.08 -3.84
C VAL A 107 -1.36 10.04 -4.85
N LYS A 108 -2.16 11.01 -4.39
CA LYS A 108 -2.90 11.93 -5.27
C LYS A 108 -2.01 12.72 -6.23
N SER A 109 -0.79 13.06 -5.80
CA SER A 109 0.17 13.82 -6.61
C SER A 109 0.61 13.08 -7.88
N PHE A 110 0.43 11.76 -7.90
CA PHE A 110 0.73 10.92 -9.06
C PHE A 110 -0.51 10.62 -9.92
N MET A 111 -1.69 11.01 -9.45
CA MET A 111 -2.99 10.77 -10.08
C MET A 111 -3.55 12.09 -10.61
N ASN A 112 -2.87 12.67 -11.61
CA ASN A 112 -3.27 13.94 -12.23
C ASN A 112 -4.77 13.94 -12.57
N HIS A 113 -5.53 14.80 -11.88
CA HIS A 113 -6.96 15.10 -12.10
C HIS A 113 -7.97 13.93 -11.99
N LEU A 114 -7.58 12.75 -11.49
CA LEU A 114 -8.45 11.57 -11.49
C LEU A 114 -9.31 11.40 -10.22
N LEU A 115 -8.88 11.93 -9.07
CA LEU A 115 -9.55 11.69 -7.79
C LEU A 115 -9.90 13.00 -7.07
N ASN A 116 -11.20 13.29 -7.00
CA ASN A 116 -11.75 14.29 -6.08
C ASN A 116 -12.26 13.66 -4.77
N GLU A 117 -12.17 12.35 -4.66
CA GLU A 117 -12.65 11.57 -3.53
C GLU A 117 -11.63 10.48 -3.19
N PHE A 118 -11.36 10.33 -1.88
CA PHE A 118 -10.30 9.45 -1.40
C PHE A 118 -10.86 8.28 -0.62
N VAL A 119 -10.27 7.11 -0.84
CA VAL A 119 -10.64 5.86 -0.17
C VAL A 119 -9.49 5.46 0.74
N THR A 120 -9.82 5.13 1.99
CA THR A 120 -8.88 4.55 2.95
C THR A 120 -9.07 3.04 2.99
N PHE A 121 -7.97 2.31 2.83
CA PHE A 121 -7.91 0.86 2.92
C PHE A 121 -7.25 0.46 4.22
N VAL A 122 -7.85 -0.50 4.91
CA VAL A 122 -7.28 -1.11 6.11
C VAL A 122 -7.21 -2.62 5.89
N PHE A 123 -6.00 -3.18 5.95
CA PHE A 123 -5.76 -4.62 5.83
C PHE A 123 -5.32 -5.17 7.17
N THR A 124 -5.88 -6.32 7.54
CA THR A 124 -5.57 -7.04 8.77
C THR A 124 -5.78 -8.53 8.55
N GLU A 125 -5.46 -9.35 9.56
CA GLU A 125 -5.80 -10.77 9.60
C GLU A 125 -7.32 -10.99 9.56
N ARG A 126 -7.75 -12.10 8.96
CA ARG A 126 -9.16 -12.38 8.64
C ARG A 126 -10.03 -12.32 9.88
N GLU A 127 -9.52 -12.85 10.97
CA GLU A 127 -10.16 -13.00 12.27
C GLU A 127 -10.47 -11.64 12.91
N ALA A 128 -9.68 -10.62 12.61
CA ALA A 128 -9.84 -9.26 13.13
C ALA A 128 -10.71 -8.36 12.25
N MET A 129 -11.02 -8.77 11.01
CA MET A 129 -11.67 -7.89 10.03
C MET A 129 -13.05 -7.40 10.50
N SER A 130 -13.88 -8.30 11.07
CA SER A 130 -15.22 -7.94 11.53
C SER A 130 -15.17 -6.96 12.71
N SER A 131 -14.35 -7.23 13.71
CA SER A 131 -14.17 -6.35 14.88
C SER A 131 -13.61 -4.98 14.50
N LEU A 132 -12.72 -4.94 13.50
CA LEU A 132 -12.17 -3.69 12.97
C LEU A 132 -13.22 -2.89 12.18
N TYR A 133 -14.04 -3.58 11.39
CA TYR A 133 -15.13 -2.99 10.65
C TYR A 133 -16.15 -2.32 11.58
N GLU A 134 -16.60 -3.01 12.64
CA GLU A 134 -17.53 -2.45 13.62
C GLU A 134 -16.91 -1.25 14.34
N LEU A 135 -15.64 -1.36 14.79
CA LEU A 135 -14.94 -0.24 15.42
C LEU A 135 -14.92 1.01 14.53
N LEU A 136 -14.62 0.85 13.24
CA LEU A 136 -14.56 1.97 12.30
C LEU A 136 -15.97 2.57 12.08
N ARG A 137 -17.02 1.75 12.02
CA ARG A 137 -18.40 2.24 11.94
C ARG A 137 -18.79 3.03 13.18
N ASP A 138 -18.48 2.51 14.37
CA ASP A 138 -18.73 3.18 15.66
C ASP A 138 -17.93 4.48 15.80
N SER A 139 -16.77 4.54 15.17
CA SER A 139 -15.93 5.76 15.09
C SER A 139 -16.40 6.75 14.02
N GLY A 140 -17.54 6.50 13.37
CA GLY A 140 -18.17 7.40 12.40
C GLY A 140 -17.66 7.27 10.96
N TYR A 141 -16.88 6.24 10.63
CA TYR A 141 -16.45 5.98 9.25
C TYR A 141 -17.55 5.28 8.45
N ASP A 142 -17.70 5.66 7.17
CA ASP A 142 -18.45 4.86 6.19
C ASP A 142 -17.61 3.66 5.74
N ALA A 143 -17.38 2.73 6.67
CA ALA A 143 -16.58 1.54 6.44
C ALA A 143 -17.39 0.45 5.74
N TRP A 144 -16.69 -0.39 4.97
CA TRP A 144 -17.25 -1.53 4.23
C TRP A 144 -16.36 -2.76 4.43
N LEU A 145 -16.94 -3.88 4.84
CA LEU A 145 -16.20 -5.12 5.07
C LEU A 145 -15.91 -5.83 3.74
N ASN A 146 -14.74 -5.57 3.15
CA ASN A 146 -14.25 -6.26 1.93
C ASN A 146 -15.34 -6.40 0.84
N PRO A 147 -15.89 -5.28 0.34
CA PRO A 147 -17.00 -5.31 -0.60
C PRO A 147 -16.61 -6.06 -1.88
N ARG A 148 -17.43 -7.02 -2.30
CA ARG A 148 -17.20 -7.85 -3.50
C ARG A 148 -18.46 -7.92 -4.36
N GLY A 149 -18.27 -8.17 -5.65
CA GLY A 149 -19.37 -8.39 -6.59
C GLY A 149 -20.38 -7.24 -6.57
N LYS A 150 -21.65 -7.55 -6.31
CA LYS A 150 -22.76 -6.58 -6.31
C LYS A 150 -22.61 -5.49 -5.25
N ASP A 151 -21.95 -5.78 -4.13
CA ASP A 151 -21.75 -4.80 -3.05
C ASP A 151 -20.73 -3.73 -3.42
N LEU A 152 -19.78 -4.04 -4.31
CA LEU A 152 -18.84 -3.04 -4.84
C LEU A 152 -19.58 -1.96 -5.64
N GLY A 153 -20.65 -2.32 -6.35
CA GLY A 153 -21.47 -1.35 -7.08
C GLY A 153 -22.24 -0.37 -6.18
N ARG A 154 -22.36 -0.69 -4.88
CA ARG A 154 -22.98 0.18 -3.86
C ARG A 154 -21.96 1.03 -3.12
N PHE A 155 -20.67 0.71 -3.24
CA PHE A 155 -19.59 1.51 -2.71
C PHE A 155 -19.48 2.80 -3.53
N ILE A 156 -20.15 3.83 -3.04
CA ILE A 156 -20.04 5.19 -3.57
C ILE A 156 -19.06 5.91 -2.67
N VAL A 157 -17.90 6.29 -3.22
CA VAL A 157 -17.04 7.21 -2.51
C VAL A 157 -17.83 8.51 -2.38
N ARG A 158 -18.03 8.98 -1.15
CA ARG A 158 -18.78 10.22 -0.89
C ARG A 158 -17.81 11.26 -0.38
N LYS A 159 -17.92 12.48 -0.89
CA LYS A 159 -17.24 13.64 -0.32
C LYS A 159 -17.50 13.71 1.19
N LYS A 160 -16.43 13.73 1.99
CA LYS A 160 -16.50 13.92 3.44
C LYS A 160 -17.11 15.30 3.69
N ASN A 161 -18.40 15.37 3.99
CA ASN A 161 -19.01 16.59 4.49
C ASN A 161 -18.38 16.84 5.87
N HIS A 162 -17.63 17.94 6.00
CA HIS A 162 -17.21 18.45 7.30
C HIS A 162 -18.47 18.84 8.09
N ARG A 163 -19.10 17.85 8.74
CA ARG A 163 -19.97 18.11 9.88
C ARG A 163 -19.12 17.82 11.10
N GLY A 164 -18.59 18.89 11.69
CA GLY A 164 -18.13 18.83 13.08
C GLY A 164 -19.28 18.33 13.98
N PRO A 165 -18.98 17.89 15.21
CA PRO A 165 -20.00 17.37 16.10
C PRO A 165 -21.10 18.43 16.27
N THR A 166 -22.27 18.18 15.68
CA THR A 166 -23.47 18.97 15.94
C THR A 166 -23.87 18.65 17.36
N ASN A 167 -23.58 19.58 18.26
CA ASN A 167 -24.05 19.56 19.63
C ASN A 167 -25.58 19.77 19.59
N ASP A 168 -26.32 18.66 19.50
CA ASP A 168 -27.78 18.66 19.52
C ASP A 168 -28.25 18.72 20.98
N TYR A 169 -28.23 19.93 21.54
CA TYR A 169 -29.02 20.22 22.73
C TYR A 169 -30.49 20.13 22.33
N ARG A 170 -31.11 19.00 22.68
CA ARG A 170 -32.56 18.91 22.85
C ARG A 170 -33.01 19.99 23.84
N SER A 171 -33.53 21.10 23.33
CA SER A 171 -34.42 22.00 24.07
C SER A 171 -35.74 22.09 23.33
N THR A 172 -36.69 21.32 23.86
CA THR A 172 -38.14 21.48 23.77
C THR A 172 -38.62 22.90 23.39
N GLU A 173 -39.30 23.03 22.25
CA GLU A 173 -40.34 24.06 22.07
C GLU A 173 -41.52 23.74 23.02
N PRO A 174 -42.22 24.75 23.59
CA PRO A 174 -43.23 25.48 22.81
C PRO A 174 -43.33 26.98 23.14
N TRP A 175 -43.79 27.79 22.19
CA TRP A 175 -45.03 28.58 22.26
C TRP A 175 -45.06 29.62 21.12
N SER A 176 -46.16 29.55 20.38
CA SER A 176 -46.68 30.51 19.41
C SER A 176 -47.05 31.87 20.05
N PHE A 177 -47.24 32.86 19.17
CA PHE A 177 -47.81 34.22 19.35
C PHE A 177 -46.82 35.38 19.53
N LEU A 178 -46.62 36.21 18.50
CA LEU A 178 -47.39 37.44 18.26
C LEU A 178 -46.89 38.18 17.01
N SER A 179 -47.84 38.53 16.16
CA SER A 179 -47.86 39.61 15.18
C SER A 179 -47.25 40.92 15.69
N HIS A 180 -46.56 41.67 14.82
CA HIS A 180 -46.93 43.01 14.30
C HIS A 180 -46.20 43.23 12.97
#